data_AF-A0A968NU51-F1
#
_entry.id   AF-A0A968NU51-F1
#
_cell.length_a   1.000
_cell.length_b   1.000
_cell.length_c   1.000
_cell.angle_alpha   90.00
_cell.angle_beta   90.00
_cell.angle_gamma   90.00
#
_symmetry.space_group_name_H-M   'P 1'
#
loop_
_entity.id
_entity.type
_entity.pdbx_description
1 polymer ?
#
loop_
_entity_poly.entity_id
_entity_poly.type
_entity_poly.pdbx_seq_one_letter_code
_entity_poly.pdbx_strand_id
1 'polypeptide(L)'
;AVRTTPGVLKQVERRREIERQRLAELKGEAEKVKAALEKSPRFSISKQVGENDAIFGTVTDREVAELIQAAIGQEIDRRGITVPEVHKLGSYKVEIKLHPEVTATVEIQVVPN
;
A
#
# COMPACT_ATOMS: atom_id res chain seq x y z
N ALA A 1 34.74 -10.91 -23.02
CA ALA A 1 33.57 -10.58 -23.87
C ALA A 1 32.65 -11.80 -23.92
N VAL A 2 31.40 -11.69 -23.49
CA VAL A 2 30.45 -12.81 -23.49
C VAL A 2 30.09 -13.13 -24.94
N ARG A 3 30.40 -14.36 -25.40
CA ARG A 3 30.06 -14.85 -26.75
C ARG A 3 28.55 -15.04 -26.86
N THR A 4 27.86 -14.04 -27.40
CA THR A 4 26.43 -14.13 -27.76
C THR A 4 26.27 -15.09 -28.93
N THR A 5 26.03 -16.36 -28.63
CA THR A 5 25.58 -17.35 -29.61
C THR A 5 24.10 -17.10 -29.93
N PRO A 6 23.64 -17.33 -31.16
CA PRO A 6 22.24 -17.05 -31.57
C PRO A 6 21.20 -17.83 -30.74
N GLY A 7 21.58 -18.96 -30.13
CA GLY A 7 20.75 -19.68 -29.16
C GLY A 7 20.53 -18.94 -27.83
N VAL A 8 21.53 -18.18 -27.36
CA VAL A 8 21.42 -17.37 -26.13
C VAL A 8 20.49 -16.19 -26.36
N LEU A 9 20.50 -15.58 -27.55
CA LEU A 9 19.63 -14.45 -27.88
C LEU A 9 18.15 -14.84 -27.78
N LYS A 10 17.74 -15.96 -28.44
CA LYS A 10 16.37 -16.49 -28.33
C LYS A 10 15.98 -16.87 -26.91
N GLN A 11 16.92 -17.39 -26.12
CA GLN A 11 16.67 -17.74 -24.72
C GLN A 11 16.47 -16.50 -23.85
N VAL A 12 17.19 -15.41 -24.12
CA VAL A 12 17.02 -14.11 -23.46
C VAL A 12 15.70 -13.47 -23.87
N GLU A 13 15.32 -13.52 -25.14
CA GLU A 13 14.05 -13.00 -25.65
C GLU A 13 12.84 -13.71 -25.01
N ARG A 14 12.84 -15.05 -25.00
CA ARG A 14 11.78 -15.83 -24.35
C ARG A 14 11.71 -15.54 -22.85
N ARG A 15 12.86 -15.39 -22.18
CA ARG A 15 12.92 -15.06 -20.75
C ARG A 15 12.33 -13.67 -20.49
N ARG A 16 12.66 -12.67 -21.31
CA ARG A 16 12.09 -11.32 -21.24
C ARG A 16 10.59 -11.28 -21.48
N GLU A 17 10.08 -12.12 -22.37
CA GLU A 17 8.64 -12.15 -22.68
C GLU A 17 7.81 -12.71 -21.52
N ILE A 18 8.29 -13.78 -20.88
CA ILE A 18 7.68 -14.34 -19.67
C ILE A 18 7.73 -13.32 -18.52
N GLU A 19 8.87 -12.63 -18.38
CA GLU A 19 9.04 -11.60 -17.34
C GLU A 19 8.08 -10.43 -17.56
N ARG A 20 7.91 -9.97 -18.81
CA ARG A 20 6.94 -8.93 -19.17
C ARG A 20 5.50 -9.34 -18.90
N GLN A 21 5.12 -10.58 -19.19
CA GLN A 21 3.77 -11.07 -18.90
C GLN A 21 3.50 -11.08 -17.39
N ARG A 22 4.44 -11.62 -16.59
CA ARG A 22 4.34 -11.56 -15.12
C ARG A 22 4.24 -10.14 -14.59
N LEU A 23 5.06 -9.23 -15.11
CA LEU A 23 5.02 -7.82 -14.75
C LEU A 23 3.66 -7.18 -15.10
N ALA A 24 3.07 -7.53 -16.23
CA ALA A 24 1.75 -7.03 -16.62
C ALA A 24 0.63 -7.56 -15.72
N GLU A 25 0.69 -8.84 -15.33
CA GLU A 25 -0.25 -9.44 -14.39
C GLU A 25 -0.15 -8.78 -13.01
N LEU A 26 1.08 -8.63 -12.48
CA LEU A 26 1.36 -7.93 -11.22
C LEU A 26 0.88 -6.47 -11.23
N LYS A 27 1.06 -5.76 -12.35
CA LYS A 27 0.53 -4.40 -12.52
C LYS A 27 -1.00 -4.39 -12.48
N GLY A 28 -1.63 -5.29 -13.22
CA GLY A 28 -3.09 -5.38 -13.27
C GLY A 28 -3.71 -5.73 -11.92
N GLU A 29 -3.06 -6.61 -11.15
CA GLU A 29 -3.45 -6.86 -9.76
C GLU A 29 -3.28 -5.60 -8.91
N ALA A 30 -2.11 -4.96 -8.92
CA ALA A 30 -1.87 -3.73 -8.17
C ALA A 30 -2.85 -2.59 -8.53
N GLU A 31 -3.25 -2.46 -9.80
CA GLU A 31 -4.26 -1.49 -10.22
C GLU A 31 -5.66 -1.81 -9.69
N LYS A 32 -6.07 -3.08 -9.68
CA LYS A 32 -7.33 -3.50 -9.04
C LYS A 32 -7.32 -3.16 -7.56
N VAL A 33 -6.18 -3.40 -6.91
CA VAL A 33 -5.99 -3.05 -5.51
C VAL A 33 -6.13 -1.56 -5.29
N LYS A 34 -5.42 -0.75 -6.10
CA LYS A 34 -5.54 0.70 -6.06
C LYS A 34 -6.98 1.16 -6.26
N ALA A 35 -7.70 0.60 -7.22
CA ALA A 35 -9.10 0.93 -7.46
C ALA A 35 -10.01 0.57 -6.27
N ALA A 36 -9.69 -0.50 -5.53
CA ALA A 36 -10.39 -0.85 -4.30
C ALA A 36 -10.09 0.15 -3.16
N LEU A 37 -8.83 0.60 -3.05
CA LEU A 37 -8.39 1.65 -2.13
C LEU A 37 -9.02 3.02 -2.44
N GLU A 38 -9.14 3.38 -3.70
CA GLU A 38 -9.78 4.64 -4.11
C GLU A 38 -11.30 4.67 -3.85
N LYS A 39 -11.96 3.52 -3.72
CA LYS A 39 -13.40 3.46 -3.38
C LYS A 39 -13.69 3.81 -1.92
N SER A 40 -12.78 3.49 -1.01
CA SER A 40 -12.89 3.82 0.41
C SER A 40 -11.66 4.61 0.84
N PRO A 41 -11.55 5.88 0.41
CA PRO A 41 -10.40 6.71 0.72
C PRO A 41 -10.41 7.20 2.17
N ARG A 42 -11.50 6.99 2.93
CA ARG A 42 -11.66 7.48 4.31
C ARG A 42 -11.84 6.34 5.28
N PHE A 43 -10.93 6.29 6.24
CA PHE A 43 -10.87 5.28 7.28
C PHE A 43 -10.96 5.95 8.64
N SER A 44 -11.95 5.60 9.45
CA SER A 44 -12.07 6.12 10.81
C SER A 44 -11.42 5.16 11.80
N ILE A 45 -10.41 5.60 12.54
CA ILE A 45 -9.82 4.84 13.64
C ILE A 45 -10.28 5.42 14.98
N SER A 46 -10.94 4.60 15.79
CA SER A 46 -11.40 4.99 17.12
C SER A 46 -10.27 4.81 18.12
N LYS A 47 -9.81 5.90 18.75
CA LYS A 47 -8.76 5.86 19.77
C LYS A 47 -9.18 6.65 21.01
N GLN A 48 -8.64 6.25 22.16
CA GLN A 48 -8.81 6.99 23.40
C GLN A 48 -7.99 8.28 23.34
N VAL A 49 -8.63 9.40 23.63
CA VAL A 49 -8.02 10.72 23.60
C VAL A 49 -7.96 11.32 24.99
N GLY A 50 -6.84 11.98 25.28
CA GLY A 50 -6.59 12.71 26.51
C GLY A 50 -6.96 14.18 26.40
N GLU A 51 -6.58 14.93 27.43
CA GLU A 51 -6.79 16.37 27.50
C GLU A 51 -5.91 17.08 26.46
N ASN A 52 -6.48 18.02 25.68
CA ASN A 52 -5.86 18.75 24.55
C ASN A 52 -5.73 17.99 23.21
N ASP A 53 -6.73 17.19 22.84
CA ASP A 53 -6.79 16.50 21.53
C ASP A 53 -5.63 15.52 21.29
N ALA A 54 -4.84 15.21 22.33
CA ALA A 54 -3.72 14.28 22.27
C ALA A 54 -4.24 12.84 22.35
N ILE A 55 -3.84 12.00 21.41
CA ILE A 55 -4.22 10.58 21.42
C ILE A 55 -3.35 9.85 22.44
N PHE A 56 -3.94 8.95 23.23
CA PHE A 56 -3.17 8.04 24.07
C PHE A 56 -2.51 6.96 23.19
N GLY A 57 -1.24 7.18 22.88
CA GLY A 57 -0.43 6.34 22.00
C GLY A 57 -0.30 6.91 20.58
N THR A 58 0.47 6.21 19.75
CA THR A 58 0.68 6.55 18.33
C THR A 58 -0.06 5.56 17.46
N VAL A 59 -0.64 6.03 16.36
CA VAL A 59 -1.18 5.12 15.33
C VAL A 59 0.00 4.43 14.64
N THR A 60 0.07 3.11 14.77
CA THR A 60 1.14 2.31 14.16
C THR A 60 0.76 1.84 12.75
N ASP A 61 1.77 1.54 11.94
CA ASP A 61 1.58 0.93 10.61
C ASP A 61 0.74 -0.35 10.64
N ARG A 62 0.82 -1.12 11.73
CA ARG A 62 0.00 -2.32 11.96
C ARG A 62 -1.48 -2.01 12.04
N GLU A 63 -1.88 -1.06 12.89
CA GLU A 63 -3.29 -0.71 13.04
C GLU A 63 -3.87 -0.17 11.74
N VAL A 64 -3.07 0.60 11.00
CA VAL A 64 -3.45 1.10 9.67
C VAL A 64 -3.62 -0.07 8.69
N ALA A 65 -2.67 -0.99 8.64
CA ALA A 65 -2.74 -2.17 7.77
C ALA A 65 -3.97 -3.04 8.08
N GLU A 66 -4.23 -3.32 9.35
CA GLU A 66 -5.40 -4.11 9.78
C GLU A 66 -6.71 -3.41 9.45
N LEU A 67 -6.79 -2.09 9.65
CA LEU A 67 -8.01 -1.33 9.36
C LEU A 67 -8.29 -1.26 7.86
N ILE A 68 -7.25 -1.08 7.03
CA ILE A 68 -7.38 -1.15 5.58
C ILE A 68 -7.78 -2.56 5.14
N GLN A 69 -7.18 -3.59 5.73
CA GLN A 69 -7.53 -4.98 5.46
C GLN A 69 -8.97 -5.28 5.86
N ALA A 70 -9.45 -4.79 7.01
CA ALA A 70 -10.82 -5.00 7.47
C ALA A 70 -11.84 -4.28 6.57
N ALA A 71 -11.50 -3.10 6.05
CA ALA A 71 -12.43 -2.30 5.28
C ALA A 71 -12.49 -2.65 3.78
N ILE A 72 -11.38 -3.08 3.18
CA ILE A 72 -11.29 -3.45 1.75
C ILE A 72 -11.21 -4.96 1.55
N GLY A 73 -10.87 -5.73 2.60
CA GLY A 73 -10.62 -7.17 2.49
C GLY A 73 -9.27 -7.50 1.86
N GLN A 74 -8.33 -6.55 1.88
CA GLN A 74 -7.07 -6.67 1.14
C GLN A 74 -5.85 -6.64 2.03
N GLU A 75 -4.96 -7.61 1.82
CA GLU A 75 -3.70 -7.70 2.53
C GLU A 75 -2.72 -6.69 1.95
N ILE A 76 -2.28 -5.73 2.78
CA ILE A 76 -1.28 -4.73 2.43
C ILE A 76 -0.07 -4.94 3.33
N ASP A 77 1.10 -5.03 2.73
CA ASP A 77 2.34 -5.15 3.49
C ASP A 77 2.68 -3.80 4.14
N ARG A 78 2.76 -3.82 5.48
CA ARG A 78 3.19 -2.68 6.31
C ARG A 78 4.50 -2.01 5.88
N ARG A 79 5.40 -2.71 5.19
CA ARG A 79 6.64 -2.12 4.64
C ARG A 79 6.38 -1.09 3.54
N GLY A 80 5.24 -1.21 2.85
CA GLY A 80 4.81 -0.26 1.84
C GLY A 80 4.01 0.92 2.39
N ILE A 81 3.67 0.91 3.69
CA ILE A 81 2.81 1.91 4.30
C ILE A 81 3.67 3.00 4.94
N THR A 82 3.52 4.22 4.46
CA THR A 82 4.08 5.42 5.07
C THR A 82 2.99 6.08 5.92
N VAL A 83 3.06 5.86 7.24
CA VAL A 83 2.18 6.50 8.21
C VAL A 83 2.90 7.71 8.82
N PRO A 84 2.36 8.94 8.74
CA PRO A 84 2.90 10.08 9.46
C PRO A 84 2.66 9.93 10.97
N GLU A 85 3.44 10.61 11.81
CA GLU A 85 3.24 10.56 13.26
C GLU A 85 1.89 11.17 13.67
N VAL A 86 0.96 10.30 14.05
CA VAL A 86 -0.39 10.67 14.50
C VAL A 86 -0.41 10.78 16.01
N HIS A 87 -0.27 12.00 16.53
CA HIS A 87 -0.30 12.32 17.96
C HIS A 87 -1.55 13.08 18.40
N LYS A 88 -2.38 13.55 17.45
CA LYS A 88 -3.56 14.36 17.72
C LYS A 88 -4.79 13.86 16.99
N LEU A 89 -5.95 14.22 17.50
CA LEU A 89 -7.22 14.13 16.77
C LEU A 89 -7.08 14.87 15.43
N GLY A 90 -7.43 14.20 14.34
CA GLY A 90 -7.28 14.79 13.02
C GLY A 90 -7.42 13.80 11.88
N SER A 91 -7.36 14.35 10.66
CA SER A 91 -7.31 13.57 9.43
C SER A 91 -5.86 13.51 8.95
N TYR A 92 -5.36 12.30 8.73
CA TYR A 92 -3.99 12.03 8.34
C TYR A 92 -3.97 11.31 7.01
N LYS A 93 -3.10 11.76 6.10
CA LYS A 93 -2.92 11.09 4.82
C LYS A 93 -1.84 10.04 4.96
N VAL A 94 -2.18 8.80 4.63
CA VAL A 94 -1.27 7.66 4.59
C VAL A 94 -1.07 7.26 3.14
N GLU A 95 0.19 7.07 2.77
CA GLU A 95 0.55 6.58 1.45
C GLU A 95 0.90 5.09 1.53
N ILE A 96 0.35 4.34 0.59
CA ILE A 96 0.52 2.89 0.51
C ILE A 96 1.13 2.55 -0.84
N LYS A 97 2.37 2.09 -0.82
CA LYS A 97 3.04 1.51 -1.98
C LYS A 97 2.67 0.04 -2.12
N LEU A 98 1.90 -0.24 -3.17
CA LEU A 98 1.50 -1.60 -3.55
C LEU A 98 2.50 -2.21 -4.54
N HIS A 99 2.93 -1.38 -5.49
CA HIS A 99 3.89 -1.74 -6.53
C HIS A 99 4.83 -0.55 -6.77
N PRO A 100 6.07 -0.72 -7.27
CA PRO A 100 6.95 0.40 -7.62
C PRO A 100 6.33 1.43 -8.57
N GLU A 101 5.29 1.04 -9.32
CA GLU A 101 4.55 1.91 -10.23
C GLU A 101 3.13 2.25 -9.74
N VAL A 102 2.70 1.70 -8.59
CA VAL A 102 1.33 1.87 -8.07
C VAL A 102 1.38 2.26 -6.59
N THR A 103 1.07 3.53 -6.34
CA THR A 103 0.87 4.10 -5.01
C THR A 103 -0.60 4.46 -4.83
N ALA A 104 -1.17 4.11 -3.69
CA ALA A 104 -2.49 4.53 -3.25
C ALA A 104 -2.35 5.50 -2.07
N THR A 105 -3.27 6.46 -1.97
CA THR A 105 -3.31 7.39 -0.83
C THR A 105 -4.64 7.21 -0.13
N VAL A 106 -4.60 7.08 1.19
CA VAL A 106 -5.79 6.92 2.03
C VAL A 106 -5.78 7.98 3.13
N GLU A 107 -6.95 8.42 3.53
CA GLU A 107 -7.18 9.40 4.59
C GLU A 107 -7.68 8.65 5.82
N ILE A 108 -6.94 8.76 6.92
CA ILE A 108 -7.27 8.17 8.21
C ILE A 108 -7.74 9.28 9.12
N GLN A 109 -9.01 9.23 9.51
CA GLN A 109 -9.60 10.12 10.48
C GLN A 109 -9.53 9.46 11.86
N VAL A 110 -8.83 10.09 12.80
CA VAL A 110 -8.89 9.66 14.19
C VAL A 110 -10.14 10.24 14.84
N VAL A 111 -10.98 9.37 15.37
CA VAL A 111 -12.18 9.74 16.12
C VAL A 111 -12.05 9.34 17.59
N PRO A 112 -12.56 10.16 18.52
CA PRO A 112 -12.63 9.77 19.92
C PRO A 112 -13.58 8.57 20.08
N ASN A 113 -13.16 7.58 20.87
CA ASN A 113 -14.00 6.44 21.27
C ASN A 113 -14.94 6.81 22.43
#